data_AF-A0A7W1PIH5-F1
#
_entry.id   AF-A0A7W1PIH5-F1
#
_cell.length_a   1.000
_cell.length_b   1.000
_cell.length_c   1.000
_cell.angle_alpha   90.00
_cell.angle_beta   90.00
_cell.angle_gamma   90.00
#
_symmetry.space_group_name_H-M   'P 1'
#
loop_
_entity.id
_entity.type
_entity.pdbx_description
1 polymer ?
#
loop_
_entity_poly.entity_id
_entity_poly.type
_entity_poly.pdbx_seq_one_letter_code
_entity_poly.pdbx_strand_id
1 'polypeptide(L)'
;VEERRTTHDGHRIDLLEWMRDNRERLVLKPNDEYGGKGIVLGWEVEDAAWNASMALALAEPYIVQERITLPFEPYPSVVDGRVQVADRMVDTAPYAAYAAFTEGYLSRLSTAALLNVTAGGGSQTPTFVIEPR
;
A
#
# COMPACT_ATOMS: atom_id res chain seq x y z
N VAL A 1 11.26 8.02 -10.17
CA VAL A 1 11.60 9.13 -9.26
C VAL A 1 12.69 9.93 -9.94
N GLU A 2 12.83 11.23 -9.70
CA GLU A 2 13.82 12.05 -10.41
C GLU A 2 14.35 13.18 -9.52
N GLU A 3 15.54 13.68 -9.83
CA GLU A 3 16.11 14.88 -9.21
C GLU A 3 15.29 16.12 -9.56
N ARG A 4 14.53 16.62 -8.58
CA ARG A 4 13.73 17.83 -8.77
C ARG A 4 13.36 18.50 -7.46
N ARG A 5 12.97 19.78 -7.58
CA ARG A 5 12.19 20.46 -6.54
C ARG A 5 10.70 20.34 -6.83
N THR A 6 9.90 20.05 -5.81
CA THR A 6 8.44 19.91 -5.93
C THR A 6 7.74 20.55 -4.73
N THR A 7 6.41 20.46 -4.68
CA THR A 7 5.60 21.00 -3.58
C THR A 7 5.04 19.84 -2.77
N HIS A 8 5.22 19.92 -1.45
CA HIS A 8 4.64 19.00 -0.47
C HIS A 8 4.04 19.82 0.67
N ASP A 9 2.78 19.57 1.02
CA ASP A 9 2.02 20.34 2.03
C ASP A 9 2.16 21.87 1.89
N GLY A 10 2.13 22.37 0.66
CA GLY A 10 2.26 23.81 0.35
C GLY A 10 3.69 24.37 0.41
N HIS A 11 4.68 23.56 0.77
CA HIS A 11 6.08 23.96 0.88
C HIS A 11 6.90 23.42 -0.28
N ARG A 12 7.89 24.19 -0.74
CA ARG A 12 8.82 23.74 -1.77
C ARG A 12 9.91 22.88 -1.13
N ILE A 13 10.07 21.66 -1.62
CA ILE A 13 11.05 20.68 -1.13
C ILE A 13 12.01 20.28 -2.26
N ASP A 14 13.23 19.89 -1.89
CA ASP A 14 14.04 19.01 -2.73
C ASP A 14 13.54 17.57 -2.53
N LEU A 15 13.10 16.91 -3.59
CA LEU A 15 12.44 15.63 -3.47
C LEU A 15 13.38 14.56 -2.90
N LEU A 16 14.65 14.52 -3.31
CA LEU A 16 15.56 13.47 -2.89
C LEU A 16 16.06 13.67 -1.46
N GLU A 17 16.39 14.91 -1.08
CA GLU A 17 16.74 15.21 0.31
C GLU A 17 15.57 14.89 1.24
N TRP A 18 14.37 15.36 0.88
CA TRP A 18 13.17 15.12 1.67
C TRP A 18 12.85 13.62 1.79
N MET A 19 13.04 12.84 0.72
CA MET A 19 12.86 11.38 0.75
C MET A 19 13.83 10.67 1.69
N ARG A 20 15.08 11.13 1.79
CA ARG A 20 16.07 10.57 2.74
C ARG A 20 15.66 10.85 4.17
N ASP A 21 15.28 12.10 4.45
CA ASP A 21 14.95 12.56 5.80
C ASP A 21 13.59 12.04 6.32
N ASN A 22 12.70 11.61 5.41
CA ASN A 22 11.34 11.19 5.75
C ASN A 22 11.05 9.71 5.42
N ARG A 23 12.10 8.87 5.33
CA ARG A 23 12.01 7.44 4.96
C ARG A 23 10.82 6.71 5.57
N GLU A 24 10.61 6.80 6.88
CA GLU A 24 9.57 6.05 7.61
C GLU A 24 8.13 6.40 7.19
N ARG A 25 7.96 7.52 6.47
CA ARG A 25 6.68 7.99 5.95
C ARG A 25 6.46 7.61 4.49
N LEU A 26 7.36 6.88 3.86
CA LEU A 26 7.39 6.75 2.42
C LEU A 26 7.40 5.29 1.96
N VAL A 27 6.83 5.09 0.78
CA VAL A 27 6.92 3.84 0.02
C VAL A 27 7.41 4.13 -1.39
N LEU A 28 8.39 3.37 -1.85
CA LEU A 28 8.80 3.33 -3.25
C LEU A 28 8.05 2.20 -3.96
N LYS A 29 7.51 2.51 -5.14
CA LYS A 29 6.79 1.53 -5.98
C LYS A 29 7.30 1.58 -7.42
N PRO A 30 7.71 0.46 -8.02
CA PRO A 30 7.97 0.39 -9.45
C PRO A 30 6.67 0.63 -10.23
N ASN A 31 6.78 1.20 -11.43
CA ASN A 31 5.60 1.53 -12.24
C ASN A 31 4.89 0.29 -12.82
N ASP A 32 5.66 -0.73 -13.26
CA ASP A 32 5.15 -1.81 -14.11
C ASP A 32 5.20 -3.21 -13.48
N GLU A 33 5.44 -3.31 -12.17
CA GLU A 33 5.46 -4.61 -11.47
C GLU A 33 4.11 -4.96 -10.83
N TYR A 34 3.87 -6.26 -10.66
CA TYR A 34 2.66 -6.80 -10.06
C TYR A 34 2.92 -7.52 -8.73
N GLY A 35 1.88 -7.64 -7.90
CA GLY A 35 1.93 -8.46 -6.69
C GLY A 35 2.83 -7.90 -5.58
N GLY A 36 3.17 -6.61 -5.61
CA GLY A 36 4.03 -5.99 -4.60
C GLY A 36 5.53 -6.24 -4.79
N LYS A 37 5.94 -6.86 -5.89
CA LYS A 37 7.35 -7.00 -6.25
C LYS A 37 7.99 -5.62 -6.42
N GLY A 38 9.17 -5.44 -5.83
CA GLY A 38 9.93 -4.19 -5.88
C GLY A 38 9.38 -3.06 -5.00
N ILE A 39 8.28 -3.27 -4.27
CA ILE A 39 7.80 -2.28 -3.30
C ILE A 39 8.76 -2.25 -2.11
N VAL A 40 9.19 -1.05 -1.73
CA VAL A 40 10.04 -0.83 -0.55
C VAL A 40 9.31 0.07 0.41
N LEU A 41 8.92 -0.49 1.56
CA LEU A 41 8.28 0.23 2.66
C LEU A 41 9.38 0.86 3.52
N GLY A 42 9.50 2.19 3.49
CA GLY A 42 10.59 2.89 4.17
C GLY A 42 10.59 2.71 5.69
N TRP A 43 9.46 2.35 6.31
CA TRP A 43 9.39 2.03 7.74
C TRP A 43 9.81 0.60 8.08
N GLU A 44 10.09 -0.27 7.11
CA GLU A 44 10.49 -1.67 7.34
C GLU A 44 11.95 -1.94 6.94
N VAL A 45 12.65 -0.94 6.39
CA VAL A 45 14.02 -1.09 5.91
C VAL A 45 14.94 -0.08 6.58
N GLU A 46 16.22 -0.43 6.73
CA GLU A 46 17.25 0.47 7.25
C GLU A 46 17.72 1.51 6.19
N ASP A 47 18.42 2.55 6.64
CA ASP A 47 18.84 3.68 5.79
C ASP A 47 19.70 3.24 4.61
N ALA A 48 20.57 2.25 4.81
CA ALA A 48 21.40 1.71 3.75
C ALA A 48 20.55 1.07 2.63
N ALA A 49 19.53 0.29 3.00
CA ALA A 49 18.62 -0.35 2.06
C ALA A 49 17.70 0.66 1.36
N TRP A 50 17.24 1.69 2.09
CA TRP A 50 16.48 2.79 1.50
C TRP A 50 17.29 3.58 0.48
N ASN A 51 18.52 3.97 0.80
CA ASN A 51 19.39 4.69 -0.13
C ASN A 51 19.69 3.88 -1.40
N ALA A 52 19.91 2.56 -1.27
CA ALA A 52 20.06 1.67 -2.43
C ALA A 52 18.77 1.62 -3.29
N SER A 53 17.61 1.63 -2.64
CA SER A 53 16.30 1.62 -3.30
C SER A 53 16.01 2.96 -3.99
N MET A 54 16.43 4.09 -3.41
CA MET A 54 16.39 5.40 -4.04
C MET A 54 17.28 5.45 -5.29
N ALA A 55 18.48 4.88 -5.24
CA ALA A 55 19.36 4.79 -6.41
C ALA A 55 18.72 3.96 -7.54
N LEU A 56 18.08 2.84 -7.22
CA LEU A 56 17.30 2.06 -8.19
C LEU A 56 16.12 2.86 -8.75
N ALA A 57 15.39 3.60 -7.91
CA ALA A 57 14.23 4.41 -8.30
C ALA A 57 14.57 5.64 -9.18
N LEU A 58 15.85 6.02 -9.23
CA LEU A 58 16.39 7.02 -10.15
C LEU A 58 16.81 6.40 -11.49
N ALA A 59 17.25 5.15 -11.48
CA ALA A 59 17.66 4.42 -12.68
C ALA A 59 16.46 3.83 -13.44
N GLU A 60 15.40 3.46 -12.71
CA GLU A 60 14.23 2.76 -13.24
C GLU A 60 12.92 3.51 -12.95
N PRO A 61 11.84 3.25 -13.72
CA PRO A 61 10.54 3.88 -13.49
C PRO A 61 9.92 3.51 -12.13
N TYR A 62 9.95 4.46 -11.21
CA TYR A 62 9.36 4.36 -9.88
C TYR A 62 8.55 5.60 -9.52
N ILE A 63 7.58 5.43 -8.62
CA ILE A 63 6.99 6.53 -7.85
C ILE A 63 7.40 6.43 -6.38
N VAL A 64 7.35 7.58 -5.71
CA VAL A 64 7.36 7.67 -4.26
C VAL A 64 5.98 8.12 -3.81
N GLN A 65 5.46 7.49 -2.77
CA GLN A 65 4.17 7.80 -2.19
C GLN A 65 4.30 7.93 -0.69
N GLU A 66 3.57 8.87 -0.08
CA GLU A 66 3.40 8.86 1.36
C GLU A 66 2.62 7.63 1.84
N ARG A 67 3.04 7.14 3.00
CA ARG A 67 2.41 6.08 3.75
C ARG A 67 0.99 6.51 4.09
N ILE A 68 0.04 5.66 3.73
CA ILE A 68 -1.31 5.73 4.24
C ILE A 68 -1.46 4.74 5.39
N THR A 69 -2.25 5.09 6.39
CA THR A 69 -2.65 4.14 7.44
C THR A 69 -3.84 3.37 6.92
N LEU A 70 -3.67 2.07 6.70
CA LEU A 70 -4.78 1.19 6.36
C LEU A 70 -5.54 0.82 7.63
N PRO A 71 -6.88 0.72 7.58
CA PRO A 71 -7.68 0.25 8.69
C PRO A 71 -7.28 -1.16 9.09
N PHE A 72 -7.25 -1.39 10.40
CA PHE A 72 -6.97 -2.67 11.03
C PHE A 72 -8.15 -3.01 11.94
N GLU A 73 -8.89 -4.05 11.57
CA GLU A 73 -10.18 -4.37 12.20
C GLU A 73 -10.30 -5.87 12.48
N PRO A 74 -11.10 -6.27 13.48
CA PRO A 74 -11.29 -7.68 13.82
C PRO A 74 -12.14 -8.40 12.77
N TYR A 75 -11.58 -9.41 12.12
CA TYR A 75 -12.29 -10.27 11.17
C TYR A 75 -12.29 -11.73 11.64
N PRO A 76 -13.41 -12.47 11.45
CA PRO A 76 -13.45 -13.91 11.69
C PRO A 76 -12.68 -14.66 10.59
N SER A 77 -11.86 -15.63 10.98
CA SER A 77 -11.14 -16.55 10.09
C SER A 77 -11.20 -17.97 10.64
N VAL A 78 -11.24 -18.98 9.78
CA VAL A 78 -11.10 -20.38 10.21
C VAL A 78 -9.62 -20.76 10.14
N VAL A 79 -9.05 -21.08 11.30
CA VAL A 79 -7.64 -21.51 11.45
C VAL A 79 -7.65 -22.82 12.22
N ASP A 80 -7.04 -23.86 11.65
CA ASP A 80 -7.00 -25.21 12.21
C ASP A 80 -8.38 -25.75 12.63
N GLY A 81 -9.39 -25.51 11.79
CA GLY A 81 -10.77 -25.95 12.01
C GLY A 81 -11.53 -25.18 13.10
N ARG A 82 -10.97 -24.09 13.64
CA ARG A 82 -11.60 -23.24 14.65
C ARG A 82 -11.80 -21.83 14.13
N VAL A 83 -12.94 -21.22 14.47
CA VAL A 83 -13.14 -19.79 14.23
C VAL A 83 -12.28 -19.00 15.20
N GLN A 84 -11.45 -18.12 14.66
CA GLN A 84 -10.66 -17.16 15.39
C GLN A 84 -11.01 -15.76 14.89
N VAL A 85 -11.21 -14.83 15.81
CA VAL A 85 -11.35 -13.41 15.47
C VAL A 85 -10.01 -12.77 15.76
N ALA A 86 -9.41 -12.18 14.74
CA ALA A 86 -8.13 -11.51 14.85
C ALA A 86 -8.14 -10.27 13.97
N ASP A 87 -7.32 -9.29 14.33
CA ASP A 87 -7.21 -8.08 13.54
C ASP A 87 -6.53 -8.37 12.20
N ARG A 88 -7.07 -7.74 11.15
CA ARG A 88 -6.61 -7.84 9.77
C ARG A 88 -6.59 -6.46 9.14
N MET A 89 -5.59 -6.24 8.28
CA MET A 89 -5.57 -5.05 7.43
C MET A 89 -6.60 -5.26 6.33
N VAL A 90 -7.43 -4.25 6.06
CA VAL A 90 -8.42 -4.30 4.98
C VAL A 90 -8.11 -3.25 3.91
N ASP A 91 -8.22 -3.67 2.66
CA ASP A 91 -8.21 -2.82 1.48
C ASP A 91 -9.40 -3.16 0.59
N THR A 92 -10.06 -2.12 0.08
CA THR A 92 -11.28 -2.21 -0.73
C THR A 92 -11.03 -1.56 -2.08
N ALA A 93 -11.04 -2.37 -3.13
CA ALA A 93 -10.85 -1.94 -4.51
C ALA A 93 -12.20 -1.94 -5.26
N PRO A 94 -12.86 -0.79 -5.46
CA PRO A 94 -14.08 -0.69 -6.26
C PRO A 94 -13.81 -0.96 -7.74
N TYR A 95 -14.74 -1.66 -8.39
CA TYR A 95 -14.77 -1.79 -9.84
C TYR A 95 -15.59 -0.63 -10.43
N ALA A 96 -14.90 0.36 -10.97
CA ALA A 96 -15.53 1.49 -11.65
C ALA A 96 -15.83 1.14 -13.12
N ALA A 97 -17.07 1.34 -13.55
CA ALA A 97 -17.55 1.12 -14.91
C ALA A 97 -17.99 2.45 -15.55
N TYR A 98 -17.66 2.61 -16.84
CA TYR A 98 -18.01 3.78 -17.65
C TYR A 98 -17.62 5.15 -17.05
N ALA A 99 -16.64 5.16 -16.14
CA ALA A 99 -16.27 6.34 -15.34
C ALA A 99 -17.45 7.01 -14.62
N ALA A 100 -18.54 6.27 -14.38
CA ALA A 100 -19.80 6.84 -13.92
C ALA A 100 -20.36 6.12 -12.68
N PHE A 101 -20.13 4.82 -12.54
CA PHE A 101 -20.66 4.05 -11.42
C PHE A 101 -19.72 2.93 -10.98
N THR A 102 -19.97 2.38 -9.79
CA THR A 102 -19.24 1.24 -9.23
C THR A 102 -20.12 0.00 -9.32
N GLU A 103 -19.62 -1.08 -9.90
CA GLU A 103 -20.39 -2.31 -10.15
C GLU A 103 -20.02 -3.46 -9.19
N GLY A 104 -19.19 -3.17 -8.18
CA GLY A 104 -18.81 -4.11 -7.13
C GLY A 104 -17.50 -3.72 -6.47
N TYR A 105 -17.05 -4.56 -5.55
CA TYR A 105 -15.82 -4.34 -4.79
C TYR A 105 -15.05 -5.64 -4.65
N LEU A 106 -13.72 -5.56 -4.79
CA LEU A 106 -12.79 -6.56 -4.31
C LEU A 106 -12.25 -6.07 -2.97
N SER A 107 -12.66 -6.69 -1.86
CA SER A 107 -12.06 -6.45 -0.55
C SER A 107 -11.10 -7.55 -0.17
N ARG A 108 -9.94 -7.16 0.31
CA ARG A 108 -8.84 -8.05 0.71
C ARG A 108 -8.51 -7.84 2.17
N LEU A 109 -8.27 -8.94 2.87
CA LEU A 109 -7.76 -9.00 4.22
C LEU A 109 -6.32 -9.50 4.19
N SER A 110 -5.44 -8.96 5.04
CA SER A 110 -4.07 -9.45 5.19
C SER A 110 -3.61 -9.39 6.64
N THR A 111 -2.59 -10.19 6.94
CA THR A 111 -1.80 -10.09 8.18
C THR A 111 -0.52 -9.28 8.02
N ALA A 112 -0.19 -8.88 6.78
CA ALA A 112 1.03 -8.17 6.42
C ALA A 112 0.73 -6.80 5.82
N ALA A 113 1.71 -5.89 5.93
CA ALA A 113 1.64 -4.51 5.43
C ALA A 113 1.44 -4.42 3.90
N LEU A 114 1.88 -5.44 3.15
CA LEU A 114 1.59 -5.58 1.72
C LEU A 114 0.37 -6.50 1.54
N LEU A 115 -0.78 -5.93 1.15
CA LEU A 115 -2.06 -6.64 0.98
C LEU A 115 -2.17 -7.41 -0.35
N ASN A 116 -1.06 -7.92 -0.87
CA ASN A 116 -1.12 -8.85 -1.99
C ASN A 116 -1.62 -10.22 -1.49
N VAL A 117 -2.37 -10.95 -2.33
CA VAL A 117 -2.98 -12.24 -1.95
C VAL A 117 -1.95 -13.34 -1.62
N THR A 118 -0.71 -13.14 -2.05
CA THR A 118 0.41 -14.06 -1.80
C THR A 118 1.13 -13.80 -0.48
N ALA A 119 0.92 -12.64 0.15
CA ALA A 119 1.43 -12.32 1.47
C ALA A 119 0.53 -13.03 2.48
N GLY A 120 1.15 -13.88 3.32
CA GLY A 120 0.46 -14.85 4.17
C GLY A 120 -0.78 -14.31 4.89
N GLY A 121 -1.80 -15.17 4.97
CA GLY A 121 -3.10 -14.81 5.56
C GLY A 121 -3.97 -13.90 4.68
N GLY A 122 -3.52 -13.61 3.45
CA GLY A 122 -4.30 -12.96 2.41
C GLY A 122 -5.61 -13.69 2.13
N SER A 123 -6.75 -13.01 2.27
CA SER A 123 -8.07 -13.56 1.95
C SER A 123 -8.92 -12.52 1.24
N GLN A 124 -9.84 -12.97 0.38
CA GLN A 124 -10.89 -12.12 -0.15
C GLN A 124 -12.11 -12.21 0.76
N THR A 125 -12.76 -11.07 1.02
CA THR A 125 -13.99 -11.02 1.81
C THR A 125 -15.11 -10.36 0.99
N PRO A 126 -16.35 -10.86 1.07
CA PRO A 126 -17.48 -10.19 0.44
C PRO A 126 -17.66 -8.79 1.01
N THR A 127 -18.07 -7.85 0.16
CA THR A 127 -18.39 -6.47 0.53
C THR A 127 -19.87 -6.23 0.25
N PHE A 128 -20.61 -5.75 1.24
CA PHE A 128 -22.01 -5.42 1.12
C PHE A 128 -22.19 -3.92 1.31
N VAL A 129 -22.80 -3.25 0.33
CA VAL A 129 -23.22 -1.86 0.48
C VAL A 129 -24.56 -1.84 1.21
N ILE A 130 -24.62 -1.12 2.32
CA ILE A 130 -25.85 -0.97 3.10
C ILE A 130 -26.47 0.38 2.74
N GLU A 131 -27.69 0.38 2.21
CA GLU A 131 -28.46 1.59 1.92
C GLU A 131 -29.57 1.78 2.98
N PRO A 132 -29.90 3.04 3.34
CA PRO A 132 -31.07 3.32 4.17
C PRO A 132 -32.34 2.74 3.54
N ARG A 133 -33.22 2.17 4.38
CA ARG A 133 -34.53 1.65 3.94
C ARG A 133 -35.55 2.77 3.75
#